data_AF-A0A7Y1YAN9-F1
#
_entry.id   AF-A0A7Y1YAN9-F1
#
_cell.length_a   1.000
_cell.length_b   1.000
_cell.length_c   1.000
_cell.angle_alpha   90.00
_cell.angle_beta   90.00
_cell.angle_gamma   90.00
#
_symmetry.space_group_name_H-M   'P 1'
#
loop_
_entity.id
_entity.type
_entity.pdbx_description
1 polymer ?
#
loop_
_entity_poly.entity_id
_entity_poly.type
_entity_poly.pdbx_seq_one_letter_code
_entity_poly.pdbx_strand_id
1 'polypeptide(L)'
;MKKLIALAIVMAACGGSTDTLPGQPTTGAPATTTQLTTTPPSTVPATTTPVTTTPATTTPVGTTDCPEVLEVEMTQTAEGTFTVAATVRSVDIADVSYADAWEVRDVAGNVLGIRVLTHPHANEQPFTRSLPNVPIPIEVTQVVVEARD
;
A
#
# COMPACT_ATOMS: atom_id res chain seq x y z
N MET A 1 7.29 -36.09 -5.70
CA MET A 1 6.95 -34.88 -4.93
C MET A 1 6.46 -33.84 -5.93
N LYS A 2 5.19 -33.42 -5.87
CA LYS A 2 4.71 -32.33 -6.74
C LYS A 2 5.34 -31.03 -6.25
N LYS A 3 6.00 -30.28 -7.14
CA LYS A 3 6.51 -28.94 -6.80
C LYS A 3 5.36 -27.96 -7.01
N LEU A 4 4.93 -27.28 -5.94
CA LEU A 4 4.08 -26.10 -6.07
C LEU A 4 4.88 -25.05 -6.83
N ILE A 5 4.35 -24.54 -7.94
CA ILE A 5 4.98 -23.46 -8.69
C ILE A 5 4.19 -22.20 -8.34
N ALA A 6 4.79 -21.37 -7.50
CA ALA A 6 4.31 -20.03 -7.29
C ALA A 6 4.57 -19.24 -8.57
N LEU A 7 3.53 -19.04 -9.38
CA LEU A 7 3.59 -18.06 -10.47
C LEU A 7 2.98 -16.79 -9.93
N ALA A 8 3.83 -15.89 -9.45
CA ALA A 8 3.45 -14.51 -9.17
C ALA A 8 3.06 -13.86 -10.51
N ILE A 9 1.79 -13.98 -10.89
CA ILE A 9 1.25 -13.16 -11.97
C ILE A 9 1.04 -11.79 -11.34
N VAL A 10 2.00 -10.91 -11.60
CA VAL A 10 1.99 -9.51 -11.20
C VAL A 10 0.83 -8.83 -11.93
N MET A 11 -0.27 -8.62 -11.22
CA MET A 11 -1.39 -7.80 -11.69
C MET A 11 -1.35 -6.49 -10.92
N ALA A 12 -1.27 -5.37 -11.66
CA ALA A 12 -1.52 -4.06 -11.11
C ALA A 12 -3.03 -3.91 -10.94
N ALA A 13 -3.51 -4.00 -9.70
CA ALA A 13 -4.93 -3.92 -9.39
C ALA A 13 -5.35 -2.46 -9.21
N CYS A 14 -5.70 -1.77 -10.29
CA CYS A 14 -6.28 -0.42 -10.21
C CYS A 14 -7.80 -0.43 -9.93
N GLY A 15 -8.31 -1.48 -9.28
CA GLY A 15 -9.74 -1.73 -9.14
C GLY A 15 -10.15 -1.86 -7.68
N GLY A 16 -10.65 -0.77 -7.10
CA GLY A 16 -11.09 -0.69 -5.71
C GLY A 16 -12.04 -1.83 -5.33
N SER A 17 -11.63 -2.64 -4.37
CA SER A 17 -12.51 -3.61 -3.72
C SER A 17 -13.43 -2.86 -2.78
N THR A 18 -14.71 -2.75 -3.10
CA THR A 18 -15.74 -2.27 -2.17
C THR A 18 -15.99 -3.31 -1.08
N ASP A 19 -15.00 -3.60 -0.23
CA ASP A 19 -15.21 -4.34 1.00
C ASP A 19 -15.21 -3.32 2.14
N THR A 20 -16.42 -2.96 2.55
CA THR A 20 -16.63 -2.05 3.68
C THR A 20 -16.11 -2.73 4.93
N LEU A 21 -14.92 -2.33 5.40
CA LEU A 21 -14.41 -2.72 6.71
C LEU A 21 -15.45 -2.34 7.79
N PRO A 22 -15.95 -3.29 8.61
CA PRO A 22 -16.81 -2.95 9.73
C PRO A 22 -15.96 -2.26 10.81
N GLY A 23 -16.06 -0.93 10.90
CA GLY A 23 -15.52 -0.18 12.05
C GLY A 23 -14.84 1.16 11.77
N GLN A 24 -14.85 1.71 10.55
CA GLN A 24 -14.28 3.04 10.34
C GLN A 24 -15.30 4.14 10.75
N PRO A 25 -15.04 4.95 11.79
CA PRO A 25 -15.90 6.06 12.14
C PRO A 25 -15.84 7.14 11.04
N THR A 26 -16.98 7.40 10.41
CA THR A 26 -17.18 8.56 9.54
C THR A 26 -17.34 9.79 10.42
N THR A 27 -16.27 10.53 10.65
CA THR A 27 -16.38 11.87 11.25
C THR A 27 -15.95 12.89 10.21
N GLY A 28 -16.96 13.53 9.63
CA GLY A 28 -16.80 14.65 8.71
C GLY A 28 -16.18 15.85 9.43
N ALA A 29 -15.33 16.57 8.71
CA ALA A 29 -15.01 17.93 9.04
C ALA A 29 -16.29 18.79 9.01
N PRO A 30 -16.36 19.82 9.86
CA PRO A 30 -16.08 21.12 9.28
C PRO A 30 -15.10 21.97 10.11
N ALA A 31 -14.28 22.73 9.39
CA ALA A 31 -13.53 23.86 9.93
C ALA A 31 -14.49 24.98 10.37
N THR A 32 -14.21 25.63 11.51
CA THR A 32 -14.32 27.09 11.75
C THR A 32 -13.76 27.47 13.15
N THR A 33 -12.65 28.22 13.13
CA THR A 33 -12.26 29.39 13.94
C THR A 33 -12.55 29.47 15.45
N THR A 34 -11.49 29.60 16.27
CA THR A 34 -11.18 30.81 17.09
C THR A 34 -9.80 30.65 17.75
N GLN A 35 -8.82 31.45 17.34
CA GLN A 35 -7.54 31.61 18.05
C GLN A 35 -7.38 33.10 18.38
N LEU A 36 -7.27 33.43 19.68
CA LEU A 36 -6.99 34.79 20.16
C LEU A 36 -5.64 34.82 20.87
N THR A 37 -4.72 35.54 20.22
CA THR A 37 -3.69 36.47 20.75
C THR A 37 -2.73 36.05 21.87
N THR A 38 -1.41 36.24 21.61
CA THR A 38 -0.61 37.33 22.22
C THR A 38 0.69 37.60 21.43
N THR A 39 0.95 38.87 21.09
CA THR A 39 2.19 39.43 20.51
C THR A 39 3.18 39.84 21.61
N PRO A 40 4.49 39.98 21.34
CA PRO A 40 5.05 41.33 21.15
C PRO A 40 6.12 41.41 20.02
N PRO A 41 6.58 42.63 19.64
CA PRO A 41 7.12 42.93 18.33
C PRO A 41 8.64 42.81 18.26
N SER A 42 9.15 42.33 17.12
CA SER A 42 10.56 42.49 16.73
C SER A 42 10.64 43.29 15.44
N THR A 43 11.09 44.52 15.59
CA THR A 43 11.45 45.44 14.52
C THR A 43 12.68 44.89 13.81
N VAL A 44 12.53 44.40 12.57
CA VAL A 44 13.66 44.13 11.67
C VAL A 44 13.45 44.98 10.42
N PRO A 45 14.42 45.84 10.03
CA PRO A 45 14.30 46.65 8.82
C PRO A 45 14.35 45.75 7.57
N ALA A 46 13.49 46.08 6.61
CA ALA A 46 13.38 45.41 5.32
C ALA A 46 14.64 45.64 4.48
N THR A 47 15.44 44.58 4.30
CA THR A 47 16.40 44.49 3.20
C THR A 47 15.76 43.62 2.12
N THR A 48 15.24 44.26 1.09
CA THR A 48 14.70 43.59 -0.11
C THR A 48 15.84 42.97 -0.92
N THR A 49 16.02 41.66 -0.79
CA THR A 49 16.71 40.84 -1.80
C THR A 49 15.68 40.42 -2.86
N PRO A 50 16.04 40.44 -4.17
CA PRO A 50 15.18 39.85 -5.19
C PRO A 50 15.19 38.33 -5.01
N VAL A 51 14.01 37.75 -4.78
CA VAL A 51 13.82 36.30 -4.82
C VAL A 51 13.97 35.83 -6.26
N THR A 52 15.08 35.15 -6.55
CA THR A 52 15.22 34.36 -7.78
C THR A 52 14.16 33.28 -7.74
N THR A 53 13.12 33.43 -8.57
CA THR A 53 12.07 32.44 -8.74
C THR A 53 12.67 31.26 -9.50
N THR A 54 13.03 30.20 -8.80
CA THR A 54 13.36 28.91 -9.41
C THR A 54 12.12 28.42 -10.18
N PRO A 55 12.24 28.02 -11.46
CA PRO A 55 11.12 27.39 -12.15
C PRO A 55 10.77 26.09 -11.43
N ALA A 56 9.50 25.92 -11.09
CA ALA A 56 8.98 24.64 -10.63
C ALA A 56 9.25 23.60 -11.72
N THR A 57 10.06 22.59 -11.40
CA THR A 57 10.14 21.38 -12.21
C THR A 57 8.76 20.76 -12.17
N THR A 58 8.01 20.87 -13.27
CA THR A 58 6.79 20.10 -13.48
C THR A 58 7.21 18.64 -13.59
N THR A 59 7.11 17.92 -12.47
CA THR A 59 7.14 16.46 -12.46
C THR A 59 6.05 15.99 -13.42
N PRO A 60 6.35 15.09 -14.39
CA PRO A 60 5.30 14.52 -15.22
C PRO A 60 4.28 13.86 -14.27
N VAL A 61 3.00 14.19 -14.44
CA VAL A 61 1.90 13.50 -13.76
C VAL A 61 1.97 12.05 -14.24
N GLY A 62 2.55 11.19 -13.40
CA GLY A 62 2.67 9.77 -13.65
C GLY A 62 1.28 9.14 -13.70
N THR A 63 1.09 8.28 -14.70
CA THR A 63 0.08 7.24 -14.74
C THR A 63 -0.19 6.69 -13.33
N THR A 64 -1.45 6.55 -12.93
CA THR A 64 -1.85 5.98 -11.63
C THR A 64 -1.03 4.72 -11.31
N ASP A 65 -0.02 4.84 -10.46
CA ASP A 65 0.90 3.76 -10.12
C ASP A 65 0.27 2.91 -9.02
N CYS A 66 -0.58 1.97 -9.44
CA CYS A 66 -1.28 1.05 -8.55
C CYS A 66 -0.28 0.13 -7.80
N PRO A 67 -0.64 -0.37 -6.61
CA PRO A 67 0.20 -1.31 -5.89
C PRO A 67 0.59 -2.53 -6.75
N GLU A 68 1.83 -2.95 -6.62
CA GLU A 68 2.44 -4.03 -7.37
C GLU A 68 3.15 -5.00 -6.44
N VAL A 69 3.01 -6.29 -6.69
CA VAL A 69 3.82 -7.34 -6.07
C VAL A 69 5.05 -7.59 -6.95
N LEU A 70 6.24 -7.29 -6.43
CA LEU A 70 7.50 -7.46 -7.15
C LEU A 70 8.08 -8.87 -6.99
N GLU A 71 7.87 -9.48 -5.82
CA GLU A 71 8.46 -10.77 -5.47
C GLU A 71 7.55 -11.52 -4.50
N VAL A 72 7.55 -12.85 -4.62
CA VAL A 72 6.83 -13.76 -3.73
C VAL A 72 7.74 -14.92 -3.33
N GLU A 73 7.94 -15.09 -2.04
CA GLU A 73 8.55 -16.27 -1.45
C GLU A 73 7.50 -17.14 -0.76
N MET A 74 7.56 -18.46 -0.97
CA MET A 74 6.64 -19.40 -0.33
C MET A 74 7.42 -20.50 0.38
N THR A 75 7.16 -20.64 1.68
CA THR A 75 7.76 -21.70 2.50
C THR A 75 6.65 -22.60 3.01
N GLN A 76 6.72 -23.90 2.69
CA GLN A 76 5.80 -24.88 3.25
C GLN A 76 6.12 -25.12 4.73
N THR A 77 5.15 -24.93 5.61
CA THR A 77 5.30 -25.13 7.07
C THR A 77 4.63 -26.42 7.55
N ALA A 78 3.61 -26.90 6.84
CA ALA A 78 2.99 -28.22 7.03
C ALA A 78 2.37 -28.73 5.72
N GLU A 79 1.84 -29.95 5.71
CA GLU A 79 1.09 -30.46 4.55
C GLU A 79 -0.10 -29.54 4.24
N GLY A 80 -0.12 -28.96 3.03
CA GLY A 80 -1.16 -28.03 2.62
C GLY A 80 -1.12 -26.65 3.30
N THR A 81 -0.07 -26.30 4.04
CA THR A 81 0.04 -25.02 4.76
C THR A 81 1.36 -24.33 4.46
N PHE A 82 1.27 -23.03 4.14
CA PHE A 82 2.40 -22.23 3.71
C PHE A 82 2.51 -20.92 4.50
N THR A 83 3.73 -20.41 4.64
CA THR A 83 4.01 -19.00 4.88
C THR A 83 4.37 -18.35 3.55
N VAL A 84 3.69 -17.27 3.22
CA VAL A 84 3.91 -16.49 2.00
C VAL A 84 4.51 -15.15 2.37
N ALA A 85 5.63 -14.75 1.78
CA ALA A 85 6.18 -13.40 1.91
C ALA A 85 6.09 -12.70 0.56
N ALA A 86 5.49 -11.50 0.55
CA ALA A 86 5.33 -10.70 -0.64
C ALA A 86 6.10 -9.38 -0.48
N THR A 87 6.90 -9.04 -1.49
CA THR A 87 7.52 -7.73 -1.64
C THR A 87 6.61 -6.85 -2.47
N VAL A 88 6.09 -5.77 -1.88
CA VAL A 88 5.10 -4.87 -2.46
C VAL A 88 5.74 -3.51 -2.71
N ARG A 89 5.37 -2.88 -3.82
CA ARG A 89 5.68 -1.51 -4.17
C ARG A 89 4.37 -0.77 -4.46
N SER A 90 4.20 0.42 -3.88
CA SER A 90 3.04 1.27 -4.12
C SER A 90 3.46 2.74 -4.09
N VAL A 91 2.79 3.59 -4.86
CA VAL A 91 2.96 5.06 -4.77
C VAL A 91 2.10 5.56 -3.62
N ASP A 92 2.60 5.29 -2.41
CA ASP A 92 1.93 5.70 -1.18
C ASP A 92 2.02 7.23 -1.02
N ILE A 93 0.86 7.88 -0.96
CA ILE A 93 0.72 9.28 -0.60
C ILE A 93 0.12 9.32 0.80
N ALA A 94 0.95 9.19 1.85
CA ALA A 94 0.59 9.31 3.27
C ALA A 94 -0.88 8.94 3.57
N ASP A 95 -1.69 9.87 4.10
CA ASP A 95 -3.09 9.62 4.46
C ASP A 95 -4.08 9.63 3.27
N VAL A 96 -3.59 9.69 2.03
CA VAL A 96 -4.40 9.84 0.81
C VAL A 96 -4.59 8.50 0.09
N SER A 97 -3.53 7.72 -0.09
CA SER A 97 -3.57 6.43 -0.78
C SER A 97 -2.34 5.61 -0.43
N TYR A 98 -2.52 4.33 -0.17
CA TYR A 98 -1.44 3.36 0.04
C TYR A 98 -1.99 1.94 -0.19
N ALA A 99 -1.11 0.97 -0.42
CA ALA A 99 -1.56 -0.43 -0.50
C ALA A 99 -2.18 -0.90 0.82
N ASP A 100 -3.48 -1.20 0.84
CA ASP A 100 -4.22 -1.56 2.05
C ASP A 100 -4.12 -3.06 2.39
N ALA A 101 -3.80 -3.90 1.39
CA ALA A 101 -3.55 -5.32 1.57
C ALA A 101 -2.84 -5.94 0.37
N TRP A 102 -2.47 -7.20 0.53
CA TRP A 102 -2.25 -8.12 -0.58
C TRP A 102 -2.88 -9.47 -0.27
N GLU A 103 -3.22 -10.21 -1.32
CA GLU A 103 -4.01 -11.43 -1.24
C GLU A 103 -3.33 -12.57 -1.95
N VAL A 104 -3.48 -13.79 -1.42
CA VAL A 104 -3.10 -15.03 -2.08
C VAL A 104 -4.37 -15.65 -2.63
N ARG A 105 -4.42 -15.88 -3.94
CA ARG A 105 -5.58 -16.42 -4.66
C ARG A 105 -5.21 -17.70 -5.41
N ASP A 106 -6.17 -18.60 -5.59
CA ASP A 106 -6.02 -19.65 -6.60
C ASP A 106 -6.25 -19.10 -8.03
N VAL A 107 -6.01 -19.92 -9.04
CA VAL A 107 -6.20 -19.53 -10.45
C VAL A 107 -7.68 -19.34 -10.85
N ALA A 108 -8.62 -19.79 -10.02
CA ALA A 108 -10.04 -19.54 -10.21
C ALA A 108 -10.48 -18.21 -9.55
N GLY A 109 -9.57 -17.52 -8.86
CA GLY A 109 -9.80 -16.25 -8.19
C GLY A 109 -10.26 -16.37 -6.74
N ASN A 110 -10.33 -17.59 -6.18
CA ASN A 110 -10.71 -17.77 -4.77
C ASN A 110 -9.59 -17.28 -3.85
N VAL A 111 -9.93 -16.48 -2.84
CA VAL A 111 -8.97 -15.98 -1.86
C VAL A 111 -8.63 -17.08 -0.86
N LEU A 112 -7.35 -17.42 -0.79
CA LEU A 112 -6.77 -18.40 0.15
C LEU A 112 -6.22 -17.71 1.40
N GLY A 113 -5.87 -16.43 1.32
CA GLY A 113 -5.42 -15.63 2.46
C GLY A 113 -5.28 -14.15 2.10
N ILE A 114 -5.39 -13.29 3.12
CA ILE A 114 -5.27 -11.83 2.98
C ILE A 114 -4.28 -11.34 4.04
N ARG A 115 -3.36 -10.46 3.62
CA ARG A 115 -2.50 -9.70 4.52
C ARG A 115 -2.87 -8.23 4.43
N VAL A 116 -3.57 -7.76 5.46
CA VAL A 116 -3.90 -6.35 5.64
C VAL A 116 -2.65 -5.54 6.04
N LEU A 117 -2.54 -4.35 5.48
CA LEU A 117 -1.52 -3.33 5.73
C LEU A 117 -2.23 -2.11 6.30
N THR A 118 -2.00 -1.79 7.57
CA THR A 118 -2.82 -0.82 8.31
C THR A 118 -2.23 0.59 8.36
N HIS A 119 -1.19 0.86 7.58
CA HIS A 119 -0.53 2.17 7.53
C HIS A 119 0.19 2.37 6.19
N PRO A 120 0.42 3.63 5.79
CA PRO A 120 1.26 3.95 4.63
C PRO A 120 2.71 3.52 4.86
N HIS A 121 3.35 3.01 3.81
CA HIS A 121 4.74 2.56 3.80
C HIS A 121 5.64 3.47 2.95
N ALA A 122 5.26 4.73 2.72
CA ALA A 122 5.95 5.68 1.83
C ALA A 122 7.48 5.77 2.01
N ASN A 123 7.98 5.59 3.24
CA ASN A 123 9.41 5.68 3.58
C ASN A 123 10.15 4.32 3.56
N GLU A 124 9.47 3.22 3.22
CA GLU A 124 9.99 1.85 3.27
C GLU A 124 9.92 1.16 1.89
N GLN A 125 9.50 1.85 0.83
CA GLN A 125 9.24 1.22 -0.47
C GLN A 125 10.53 0.78 -1.20
N PRO A 126 10.58 -0.45 -1.78
CA PRO A 126 9.61 -1.54 -1.61
C PRO A 126 9.77 -2.24 -0.26
N PHE A 127 8.66 -2.74 0.30
CA PHE A 127 8.65 -3.42 1.58
C PHE A 127 8.17 -4.87 1.45
N THR A 128 8.64 -5.74 2.35
CA THR A 128 8.24 -7.16 2.39
C THR A 128 7.41 -7.46 3.63
N ARG A 129 6.28 -8.16 3.49
CA ARG A 129 5.49 -8.69 4.61
C ARG A 129 5.16 -10.15 4.40
N SER A 130 5.07 -10.89 5.52
CA SER A 130 4.83 -12.35 5.50
C SER A 130 3.47 -12.72 6.10
N LEU A 131 2.66 -13.49 5.39
CA LEU A 131 1.41 -14.10 5.84
C LEU A 131 1.64 -15.57 6.22
N PRO A 132 1.61 -15.94 7.51
CA PRO A 132 1.69 -17.33 7.93
C PRO A 132 0.37 -18.07 7.79
N ASN A 133 0.42 -19.40 7.83
CA ASN A 133 -0.74 -20.30 7.91
C ASN A 133 -1.72 -20.18 6.73
N VAL A 134 -1.22 -19.94 5.52
CA VAL A 134 -2.03 -19.91 4.30
C VAL A 134 -2.38 -21.34 3.90
N PRO A 135 -3.67 -21.74 3.92
CA PRO A 135 -4.08 -23.06 3.46
C PRO A 135 -4.05 -23.10 1.93
N ILE A 136 -3.26 -24.02 1.38
CA ILE A 136 -3.17 -24.26 -0.06
C ILE A 136 -3.40 -25.76 -0.28
N PRO A 137 -4.61 -26.16 -0.72
CA PRO A 137 -4.95 -27.56 -0.96
C PRO A 137 -3.97 -28.22 -1.92
N ILE A 138 -3.76 -29.53 -1.77
CA ILE A 138 -2.82 -30.31 -2.61
C ILE A 138 -3.16 -30.30 -4.11
N GLU A 139 -4.43 -30.02 -4.44
CA GLU A 139 -4.94 -29.84 -5.80
C GLU A 139 -4.49 -28.52 -6.44
N VAL A 140 -4.17 -27.51 -5.61
CA VAL A 140 -3.73 -26.18 -6.07
C VAL A 140 -2.24 -26.26 -6.35
N THR A 141 -1.88 -26.18 -7.64
CA THR A 141 -0.48 -26.22 -8.09
C THR A 141 0.11 -24.82 -8.31
N GLN A 142 -0.75 -23.80 -8.37
CA GLN A 142 -0.41 -22.41 -8.67
C GLN A 142 -1.29 -21.48 -7.86
N VAL A 143 -0.70 -20.40 -7.37
CA VAL A 143 -1.39 -19.29 -6.73
C VAL A 143 -1.00 -17.97 -7.41
N VAL A 144 -1.87 -16.98 -7.31
CA VAL A 144 -1.64 -15.59 -7.72
C VAL A 144 -1.53 -14.75 -6.45
N VAL A 145 -0.57 -13.82 -6.40
CA VAL A 145 -0.46 -12.85 -5.31
C VAL A 145 -0.64 -11.46 -5.87
N GLU A 146 -1.57 -10.70 -5.29
CA GLU A 146 -2.03 -9.41 -5.82
C GLU A 146 -2.06 -8.37 -4.70
N ALA A 147 -1.53 -7.18 -4.96
CA ALA A 147 -1.60 -6.04 -4.05
C ALA A 147 -2.78 -5.15 -4.43
N ARG A 148 -3.42 -4.53 -3.44
CA ARG A 148 -4.60 -3.66 -3.59
C ARG A 148 -4.42 -2.35 -2.80
N ASP A 149 -5.08 -1.28 -3.24
CA ASP A 149 -5.17 0.04 -2.58
C ASP A 149 -6.57 0.37 -2.07
#